data_AF-V9LJG9-F1
#
_entry.id   AF-V9LJG9-F1
#
_cell.length_a   1.000
_cell.length_b   1.000
_cell.length_c   1.000
_cell.angle_alpha   90.00
_cell.angle_beta   90.00
_cell.angle_gamma   90.00
#
_symmetry.space_group_name_H-M   'P 1'
#
loop_
_entity.id
_entity.type
_entity.pdbx_description
1 polymer ?
#
loop_
_entity_poly.entity_id
_entity_poly.type
_entity_poly.pdbx_seq_one_letter_code
_entity_poly.pdbx_strand_id
1 'polypeptide(L)' 'MLGVSNRYLGEPMVLWILGFMVLFTTGGVTGIVLSASSLDNLFHDTWFVVAHFHYVLSLGSYSTVVMFFIWWWPMVVG' A
#
# COMPACT_ATOMS: atom_id res chain seq x y z
N MET A 1 -2.48 5.94 34.04
CA MET A 1 -1.51 6.72 33.23
C MET A 1 -1.47 6.12 31.84
N LEU A 2 -2.43 6.47 30.98
CA LEU A 2 -2.41 6.09 29.57
C LEU A 2 -1.43 7.02 28.84
N GLY A 3 -0.15 6.82 29.12
CA GLY A 3 0.92 7.39 28.32
C GLY A 3 1.02 6.57 27.05
N VAL A 4 0.22 6.90 26.03
CA VAL A 4 0.54 6.52 24.66
C VAL A 4 1.85 7.23 24.35
N SER A 5 2.97 6.56 24.61
CA SER A 5 4.27 7.10 24.26
C SER A 5 4.26 7.29 22.75
N ASN A 6 4.61 8.50 22.31
CA ASN A 6 4.67 8.90 20.90
C ASN A 6 5.77 8.13 20.11
N ARG A 7 6.23 7.00 20.64
CA ARG A 7 7.28 6.12 20.11
C ARG A 7 6.71 5.12 19.09
N TYR A 8 5.49 4.61 19.30
CA TYR A 8 4.89 3.62 18.39
C TYR A 8 4.56 4.18 17.00
N LEU A 9 4.16 5.45 16.92
CA LEU A 9 3.90 6.12 15.62
C LEU A 9 5.18 6.44 14.85
N GLY A 10 6.33 6.53 15.53
CA GLY A 10 7.62 6.82 14.93
C GLY A 10 8.42 5.59 14.52
N GLU A 11 7.93 4.38 14.80
CA GLU A 11 8.60 3.17 14.34
C GLU A 11 8.45 3.01 12.83
N PRO A 12 9.56 2.84 12.08
CA PRO A 12 9.52 2.81 10.61
C PRO A 12 8.61 1.70 10.10
N MET A 13 8.56 0.56 10.78
CA MET A 13 7.68 -0.56 10.43
C MET A 13 6.19 -0.18 10.47
N VAL A 14 5.77 0.53 11.53
CA VAL A 14 4.38 0.97 11.70
C VAL A 14 3.98 1.97 10.61
N LEU A 15 4.88 2.89 10.26
CA LEU A 15 4.65 3.86 9.17
C LEU A 15 4.48 3.16 7.80
N TRP A 16 5.30 2.17 7.50
CA TRP A 16 5.16 1.39 6.26
C TRP A 16 3.87 0.58 6.21
N ILE A 17 3.48 -0.04 7.33
CA ILE A 17 2.21 -0.79 7.44
C ILE A 17 1.00 0.13 7.23
N LEU A 18 0.99 1.29 7.90
CA LEU A 18 -0.10 2.27 7.77
C LEU A 18 -0.18 2.82 6.34
N GLY A 19 0.96 3.16 5.74
CA GLY A 19 1.03 3.59 4.34
C GLY A 19 0.53 2.51 3.37
N PHE A 20 0.91 1.25 3.58
CA PHE A 20 0.43 0.12 2.79
C PHE A 20 -1.08 -0.02 2.86
N MET A 21 -1.67 -0.04 4.07
CA MET A 21 -3.11 -0.18 4.23
C MET A 21 -3.89 0.91 3.50
N VAL A 22 -3.49 2.19 3.66
CA VAL A 22 -4.20 3.30 3.02
C VAL A 22 -4.15 3.16 1.50
N LEU A 23 -2.95 2.99 0.95
CA LEU A 23 -2.78 3.04 -0.49
C LEU A 23 -3.30 1.77 -1.19
N PHE A 24 -3.14 0.59 -0.57
CA PHE A 24 -3.74 -0.64 -1.07
C PHE A 24 -5.26 -0.58 -1.04
N THR A 25 -5.85 0.01 0.00
CA THR A 25 -7.31 0.21 0.07
C THR A 25 -7.80 1.13 -1.06
N THR A 26 -7.10 2.23 -1.35
CA THR A 26 -7.46 3.10 -2.48
C THR A 26 -7.32 2.40 -3.84
N GLY A 27 -6.28 1.57 -4.01
CA GLY A 27 -6.11 0.72 -5.19
C GLY A 27 -7.25 -0.31 -5.33
N GLY A 28 -7.64 -0.95 -4.23
CA GLY A 28 -8.76 -1.89 -4.21
C GLY A 28 -10.09 -1.23 -4.58
N VAL A 29 -10.39 -0.07 -4.02
CA VAL A 29 -11.63 0.67 -4.34
C VAL A 29 -11.69 1.07 -5.82
N THR A 30 -10.59 1.54 -6.41
CA THR A 30 -10.54 1.84 -7.85
C THR A 30 -10.71 0.60 -8.73
N GLY A 31 -10.30 -0.58 -8.25
CA GLY A 31 -10.54 -1.85 -8.95
C GLY A 31 -12.01 -2.25 -8.98
N ILE A 32 -12.75 -1.95 -7.92
CA ILE A 32 -14.21 -2.13 -7.90
C ILE A 32 -14.86 -1.24 -8.97
N VAL A 33 -14.38 -0.01 -9.16
CA VAL A 33 -14.90 0.91 -10.19
C VAL A 33 -14.65 0.34 -11.60
N LEU A 34 -13.46 -0.19 -11.88
CA LEU A 34 -13.13 -0.82 -13.16
C LEU A 34 -13.84 -2.16 -13.40
N SER A 35 -14.35 -2.82 -12.35
CA SER A 35 -15.15 -4.04 -12.51
C SER A 35 -16.51 -3.80 -13.16
N ALA A 36 -16.98 -2.54 -13.19
CA ALA A 36 -18.19 -2.16 -13.90
C ALA A 36 -17.91 -1.91 -15.38
N SER A 37 -18.44 -2.77 -16.26
CA SER A 37 -18.18 -2.72 -17.72
C SER A 37 -18.59 -1.41 -18.40
N SER A 38 -19.60 -0.71 -17.87
CA SER A 38 -20.00 0.61 -18.38
C SER A 38 -18.97 1.70 -18.08
N LEU A 39 -18.31 1.63 -16.92
CA LEU A 39 -17.27 2.56 -16.49
C LEU A 39 -15.90 2.20 -17.07
N ASP A 40 -15.62 0.90 -17.26
CA ASP A 40 -14.39 0.44 -17.91
C ASP A 40 -14.27 0.99 -19.33
N ASN A 41 -15.35 0.97 -20.12
CA ASN A 41 -15.36 1.58 -21.46
C ASN A 41 -15.10 3.10 -21.47
N LEU A 42 -15.50 3.82 -20.41
CA LEU A 42 -15.31 5.27 -20.28
C LEU A 42 -13.89 5.62 -19.84
N PHE A 43 -13.29 4.80 -18.98
CA PHE A 43 -11.95 5.02 -18.45
C PHE A 43 -10.86 4.25 -19.18
N HIS A 44 -11.23 3.45 -20.18
CA HIS A 44 -10.30 2.75 -21.05
C HIS A 44 -9.31 3.73 -21.67
N ASP A 45 -8.04 3.34 -21.71
CA ASP A 45 -6.92 4.15 -22.22
C ASP A 45 -6.66 5.48 -21.49
N THR A 46 -7.28 5.70 -20.33
CA THR A 46 -6.99 6.87 -19.50
C THR A 46 -5.99 6.54 -18.39
N TRP A 47 -5.40 7.61 -17.81
CA TRP A 47 -4.51 7.51 -16.65
C TRP A 47 -5.17 6.88 -15.42
N PHE A 48 -6.50 6.77 -15.39
CA PHE A 48 -7.23 6.10 -14.30
C PHE A 48 -6.87 4.61 -14.21
N VAL A 49 -6.82 3.92 -15.35
CA VAL A 49 -6.46 2.50 -15.42
C VAL A 49 -4.99 2.30 -15.04
N VAL A 50 -4.09 3.16 -15.55
CA VAL A 50 -2.67 3.14 -15.21
C VAL A 50 -2.47 3.34 -13.70
N ALA A 51 -3.14 4.32 -13.10
CA ALA A 51 -3.06 4.60 -11.67
C ALA A 51 -3.57 3.41 -10.84
N HIS A 52 -4.70 2.79 -11.21
CA HIS A 52 -5.22 1.61 -10.52
C HIS A 52 -4.18 0.47 -10.45
N PHE A 53 -3.57 0.12 -11.60
CA PHE A 53 -2.56 -0.93 -11.64
C PHE A 53 -1.32 -0.58 -10.82
N HIS A 54 -0.85 0.66 -10.89
CA HIS A 54 0.29 1.09 -10.08
C HIS A 54 -0.04 1.02 -8.59
N TYR A 55 -1.22 1.45 -8.16
CA TYR A 55 -1.59 1.37 -6.76
C TYR A 55 -1.69 -0.08 -6.24
N VAL A 56 -2.18 -1.02 -7.04
CA VAL A 56 -2.27 -2.42 -6.58
C VAL A 56 -0.93 -3.16 -6.68
N LEU A 57 -0.24 -3.08 -7.82
CA LEU A 57 0.98 -3.85 -8.09
C LEU A 57 2.21 -3.31 -7.39
N SER A 58 2.42 -1.99 -7.42
CA SER A 58 3.62 -1.40 -6.82
C SER A 58 3.51 -1.44 -5.30
N LEU A 59 2.34 -1.16 -4.73
CA LEU A 59 2.22 -1.09 -3.29
C LEU A 59 2.05 -2.45 -2.64
N GLY A 60 1.53 -3.47 -3.34
CA GLY A 60 1.55 -4.86 -2.88
C GLY A 60 2.97 -5.43 -2.81
N SER A 61 3.69 -5.38 -3.94
CA SER A 61 4.99 -6.05 -4.05
C SER A 61 6.13 -5.28 -3.37
N TYR A 62 6.26 -3.98 -3.64
CA TYR A 62 7.40 -3.19 -3.17
C TYR A 62 7.37 -2.96 -1.65
N SER A 63 6.22 -2.54 -1.10
CA SER A 63 6.13 -2.22 0.33
C SER A 63 6.38 -3.45 1.21
N THR A 64 5.88 -4.62 0.78
CA THR A 64 6.08 -5.89 1.47
C THR A 64 7.55 -6.30 1.47
N VAL A 65 8.27 -6.10 0.36
CA VAL A 65 9.72 -6.37 0.29
C VAL A 65 10.48 -5.44 1.23
N VAL A 66 10.15 -4.15 1.26
CA VAL A 66 10.80 -3.18 2.18
C VAL A 66 10.53 -3.54 3.63
N MET A 67 9.28 -3.89 3.98
CA MET A 67 8.92 -4.33 5.33
C MET A 67 9.63 -5.63 5.73
N PHE A 68 9.77 -6.57 4.80
CA PHE A 68 10.55 -7.80 5.02
C PHE A 68 12.00 -7.47 5.37
N PHE A 69 12.65 -6.58 4.60
CA PHE A 69 14.01 -6.15 4.91
C PHE A 69 14.09 -5.45 6.27
N ILE A 70 13.22 -4.50 6.58
CA ILE A 70 13.25 -3.77 7.86
C ILE A 70 13.12 -4.73 9.05
N TRP A 71 12.22 -5.72 8.96
CA TRP A 71 11.99 -6.67 10.05
C TRP A 71 13.09 -7.73 10.19
N TRP A 72 13.56 -8.28 9.06
CA TRP A 72 14.53 -9.38 9.07
C TRP A 72 15.99 -8.91 9.06
N TRP A 73 16.27 -7.62 8.88
CA TRP A 73 17.63 -7.07 8.83
C TRP A 73 18.53 -7.50 10.00
N PRO A 74 18.07 -7.47 11.27
CA PRO A 74 18.90 -7.92 12.39
C PRO A 74 19.30 -9.40 12.28
N MET A 75 18.43 -10.26 11.72
CA MET A 75 18.77 -11.68 11.52
C MET A 75 19.74 -11.90 10.35
N VAL A 76 19.79 -10.98 9.38
CA VAL A 76 20.71 -11.07 8.23
C VAL A 76 22.11 -10.61 8.62
N VAL A 77 22.24 -9.58 9.46
CA VAL A 77 23.52 -8.96 9.82
C VAL A 77 24.12 -9.54 11.11
N GLY A 78 23.28 -10.01 12.05
CA GLY A 78 23.70 -10.48 13.37
C GLY A 78 23.75 -9.36 14.40
#